data_AF-A0AAW2Z0C5-F1
#
_entry.id   AF-A0AAW2Z0C5-F1
#
_cell.length_a   1.000
_cell.length_b   1.000
_cell.length_c   1.000
_cell.angle_alpha   90.00
_cell.angle_beta   90.00
_cell.angle_gamma   90.00
#
_symmetry.space_group_name_H-M   'P 1'
#
loop_
_entity.id
_entity.type
_entity.pdbx_description
1 polymer ?
#
loop_
_entity_poly.entity_id
_entity_poly.type
_entity_poly.pdbx_seq_one_letter_code
_entity_poly.pdbx_strand_id
1 'polypeptide(L)'
;MPVKSLKDTRGTTCFALNKNNSHQLVAHIKKKLVFIDYKDKEFEAVREMRVPVPEAVLSIEWMKKTVCLNFAKKHFMLNYETGEQDDSLQKLQLINIMSEEYSNYTCFVHLIGTNPTRDNQNSPVQWSDGTALAVGVCFPYVVGVSSKVVEIYNVYERHMVDKFDSMFEGNGEQVYISDSMRRLYIAGKSTVWVLTPQPIDKQIEGMIEKNKVLEAISMFEKTFQGTRKEKEERMRRIDEMAGYANFFKLRFKEAADFFYKSRIDTREIISFFEDLKGKNWKYTPKHAKVNDIKEICKTSHCRSFFN
;
A
#
# COMPACT_ATOMS: atom_id res chain seq x y z
N MET A 1 -8.22 -5.12 37.31
CA MET A 1 -6.90 -4.98 37.97
C MET A 1 -6.07 -4.01 37.15
N PRO A 2 -5.57 -2.89 37.70
CA PRO A 2 -4.79 -1.94 36.91
C PRO A 2 -3.49 -2.62 36.43
N VAL A 3 -3.14 -2.45 35.16
CA VAL A 3 -1.88 -2.95 34.60
C VAL A 3 -0.80 -1.93 34.93
N LYS A 4 -0.29 -1.99 36.16
CA LYS A 4 0.66 -0.99 36.69
C LYS A 4 2.12 -1.38 36.46
N SER A 5 2.37 -2.65 36.16
CA SER A 5 3.71 -3.17 35.99
C SER A 5 3.80 -4.15 34.83
N LEU A 6 5.02 -4.31 34.28
CA LEU A 6 5.36 -5.38 33.33
C LEU A 6 5.08 -6.79 33.88
N LYS A 7 4.94 -6.97 35.20
CA LYS A 7 4.56 -8.27 35.78
C LYS A 7 3.07 -8.57 35.56
N ASP A 8 2.23 -7.55 35.52
CA ASP A 8 0.79 -7.68 35.34
C ASP A 8 0.44 -8.08 33.89
N THR A 9 1.35 -7.83 32.95
CA THR A 9 1.25 -8.27 31.55
C THR A 9 1.83 -9.67 31.32
N ARG A 10 2.24 -10.38 32.37
CA ARG A 10 2.78 -11.74 32.21
C ARG A 10 1.69 -12.70 31.70
N GLY A 11 1.98 -13.34 30.57
CA GLY A 11 1.04 -14.22 29.88
C GLY A 11 0.18 -13.50 28.84
N THR A 12 0.52 -12.26 28.48
CA THR A 12 0.00 -11.63 27.26
C THR A 12 0.50 -12.39 26.03
N THR A 13 -0.41 -12.77 25.14
CA THR A 13 -0.06 -13.45 23.88
C THR A 13 -0.15 -12.50 22.68
N CYS A 14 -1.11 -11.58 22.69
CA CYS A 14 -1.30 -10.56 21.66
C CYS A 14 -2.04 -9.35 22.25
N PHE A 15 -1.93 -8.21 21.58
CA PHE A 15 -2.58 -6.96 21.96
C PHE A 15 -2.89 -6.11 20.72
N ALA A 16 -3.79 -5.15 20.86
CA ALA A 16 -4.13 -4.19 19.81
C ALA A 16 -4.42 -2.81 20.40
N LEU A 17 -3.94 -1.76 19.75
CA LEU A 17 -4.25 -0.37 20.06
C LEU A 17 -5.50 0.07 19.31
N ASN A 18 -6.37 0.84 19.95
CA ASN A 18 -7.51 1.44 19.27
C ASN A 18 -7.03 2.65 18.44
N LYS A 19 -6.89 2.48 17.12
CA LYS A 19 -6.41 3.55 16.24
C LYS A 19 -7.33 4.76 16.17
N ASN A 20 -8.62 4.59 16.47
CA ASN A 20 -9.57 5.69 16.58
C ASN A 20 -9.46 6.46 17.89
N ASN A 21 -8.90 5.82 18.92
CA ASN A 21 -8.77 6.40 20.25
C ASN A 21 -7.44 5.96 20.86
N SER A 22 -6.41 6.79 20.69
CA SER A 22 -5.02 6.52 21.10
C SER A 22 -4.83 6.21 22.58
N HIS A 23 -5.88 6.40 23.39
CA HIS A 23 -5.90 6.11 24.81
C HIS A 23 -6.46 4.74 25.15
N GLN A 24 -6.77 3.86 24.18
CA GLN A 24 -7.33 2.54 24.49
C GLN A 24 -6.52 1.41 23.85
N LEU A 25 -6.38 0.33 24.59
CA LEU A 25 -5.78 -0.91 24.11
C LEU A 25 -6.51 -2.12 24.65
N VAL A 26 -6.39 -3.24 23.95
CA VAL A 26 -6.87 -4.54 24.40
C VAL A 26 -5.71 -5.52 24.38
N ALA A 27 -5.61 -6.36 25.40
CA ALA A 27 -4.62 -7.42 25.47
C ALA A 27 -5.30 -8.76 25.76
N HIS A 28 -4.91 -9.82 25.07
CA HIS A 28 -5.24 -11.18 25.47
C HIS A 28 -4.23 -11.65 26.51
N ILE A 29 -4.66 -11.68 27.77
CA ILE A 29 -3.83 -12.07 28.91
C ILE A 29 -4.37 -13.40 29.44
N LYS A 30 -3.58 -14.47 29.29
CA LYS A 30 -3.92 -15.86 29.66
C LYS A 30 -5.12 -16.41 28.87
N LYS A 31 -6.36 -16.13 29.32
CA LYS A 31 -7.62 -16.64 28.73
C LYS A 31 -8.73 -15.57 28.68
N LYS A 32 -8.36 -14.31 28.87
CA LYS A 32 -9.29 -13.18 28.90
C LYS A 32 -8.76 -12.03 28.08
N LEU A 33 -9.68 -11.27 27.51
CA LEU A 33 -9.41 -9.95 26.99
C LEU A 33 -9.43 -8.97 28.15
N VAL A 34 -8.40 -8.14 28.23
CA VAL A 34 -8.31 -7.05 29.20
C VAL A 34 -8.26 -5.76 28.39
N PHE A 35 -9.30 -4.94 28.53
CA PHE A 35 -9.38 -3.61 27.93
C PHE A 35 -8.80 -2.61 28.90
N ILE A 36 -7.91 -1.76 28.40
CA ILE A 36 -7.08 -0.87 29.18
C ILE A 36 -7.19 0.53 28.57
N ASP A 37 -7.55 1.51 29.39
CA ASP A 37 -7.53 2.92 29.04
C ASP A 37 -6.26 3.57 29.60
N TYR A 38 -5.66 4.49 28.84
CA TYR A 38 -4.56 5.34 29.26
C TYR A 38 -5.09 6.74 29.57
N LYS A 39 -5.28 7.04 30.85
CA LYS A 39 -5.79 8.32 31.36
C LYS A 39 -4.87 8.81 32.47
N ASP A 40 -4.66 10.12 32.53
CA ASP A 40 -3.86 10.76 33.59
C ASP A 40 -2.47 10.14 33.83
N LYS A 41 -1.83 9.70 32.73
CA LYS A 41 -0.52 9.00 32.71
C LYS A 41 -0.50 7.61 33.33
N GLU A 42 -1.67 7.03 33.58
CA GLU A 42 -1.84 5.69 34.16
C GLU A 42 -2.58 4.77 33.19
N PHE A 43 -2.24 3.47 33.23
CA PHE A 43 -2.95 2.43 32.50
C PHE A 43 -3.97 1.74 33.42
N GLU A 44 -5.25 1.92 33.12
CA GLU A 44 -6.35 1.38 33.91
C GLU A 44 -7.08 0.30 33.15
N ALA A 45 -7.14 -0.92 33.72
CA ALA A 45 -7.99 -1.96 33.15
C ALA A 45 -9.46 -1.63 33.43
N VAL A 46 -10.17 -1.21 32.40
CA VAL A 46 -11.57 -0.76 32.48
C VAL A 46 -12.55 -1.91 32.31
N ARG A 47 -12.12 -3.02 31.69
CA ARG A 47 -13.00 -4.17 31.44
C ARG A 47 -12.23 -5.45 31.22
N GLU A 48 -12.85 -6.56 31.62
CA GLU A 48 -12.39 -7.90 31.30
C GLU A 48 -13.51 -8.67 30.58
N MET A 49 -13.15 -9.42 29.55
CA MET A 49 -14.08 -10.28 28.82
C MET A 49 -13.47 -11.66 28.62
N ARG A 50 -14.33 -12.69 28.61
CA ARG A 50 -13.92 -14.04 28.27
C ARG A 50 -13.75 -14.16 26.76
N VAL A 51 -12.75 -14.92 26.34
CA VAL A 51 -12.66 -15.34 24.95
C VAL A 51 -13.81 -16.34 24.68
N PRO A 52 -14.54 -16.24 23.56
CA PRO A 52 -15.71 -17.08 23.29
C PRO A 52 -15.40 -18.58 23.16
N VAL A 53 -14.13 -18.90 22.90
CA VAL A 53 -13.65 -20.26 22.64
C VAL A 53 -12.34 -20.53 23.39
N PRO A 54 -12.01 -21.80 23.72
CA PRO A 54 -10.77 -22.17 24.41
C PRO A 54 -9.53 -22.21 23.48
N GLU A 55 -9.69 -21.86 22.20
CA GLU A 55 -8.59 -21.80 21.23
C GLU A 55 -7.66 -20.61 21.51
N ALA A 56 -6.39 -20.73 21.09
CA ALA A 56 -5.43 -19.65 21.24
C ALA A 56 -5.77 -18.49 20.30
N VAL A 57 -5.94 -17.29 20.86
CA VAL A 57 -6.06 -16.04 20.09
C VAL A 57 -4.70 -15.73 19.47
N LEU A 58 -4.63 -15.70 18.15
CA LEU A 58 -3.41 -15.44 17.39
C LEU A 58 -3.15 -13.94 17.22
N SER A 59 -4.20 -13.17 16.95
CA SER A 59 -4.13 -11.70 16.88
C SER A 59 -5.45 -11.05 17.26
N ILE A 60 -5.38 -9.77 17.60
CA ILE A 60 -6.54 -8.93 17.90
C ILE A 60 -6.41 -7.69 17.04
N GLU A 61 -7.54 -7.15 16.54
CA GLU A 61 -7.57 -5.82 15.93
C GLU A 61 -8.85 -5.08 16.32
N TRP A 62 -8.76 -3.76 16.46
CA TRP A 62 -9.94 -2.91 16.65
C TRP A 62 -10.67 -2.60 15.34
N MET A 63 -11.99 -2.65 15.37
CA MET A 63 -12.86 -2.19 14.30
C MET A 63 -14.07 -1.47 14.89
N LYS A 64 -14.07 -0.13 14.82
CA LYS A 64 -15.15 0.72 15.37
C LYS A 64 -15.46 0.35 16.83
N LYS A 65 -16.67 -0.18 17.08
CA LYS A 65 -17.14 -0.64 18.40
C LYS A 65 -16.87 -2.12 18.69
N THR A 66 -16.12 -2.78 17.82
CA THR A 66 -15.82 -4.20 17.92
C THR A 66 -14.32 -4.46 17.96
N VAL A 67 -13.95 -5.60 18.52
CA VAL A 67 -12.62 -6.18 18.40
C VAL A 67 -12.73 -7.48 17.61
N CYS A 68 -11.88 -7.62 16.61
CA CYS A 68 -11.73 -8.84 15.86
C CYS A 68 -10.72 -9.73 16.59
N LEU A 69 -11.14 -10.93 16.98
CA LEU A 69 -10.26 -11.96 17.52
C LEU A 69 -9.97 -12.98 16.42
N ASN A 70 -8.70 -13.18 16.11
CA ASN A 70 -8.28 -14.13 15.09
C ASN A 70 -7.77 -15.42 15.70
N PHE A 71 -8.22 -16.53 15.12
CA PHE A 71 -7.81 -17.89 15.44
C PHE A 71 -7.31 -18.58 14.18
N ALA A 72 -6.75 -19.78 14.31
CA ALA A 72 -6.15 -20.50 13.20
C ALA A 72 -7.12 -20.80 12.03
N LYS A 73 -8.43 -20.92 12.30
CA LYS A 73 -9.45 -21.32 11.30
C LYS A 73 -10.68 -20.41 11.23
N LYS A 74 -10.76 -19.38 12.07
CA LYS A 74 -11.94 -18.53 12.22
C LYS A 74 -11.59 -17.22 12.90
N HIS A 75 -12.49 -16.26 12.83
CA HIS A 75 -12.45 -15.02 13.61
C HIS A 75 -13.75 -14.83 14.39
N PHE A 76 -13.71 -13.95 15.38
CA PHE A 76 -14.89 -13.46 16.09
C PHE A 76 -14.88 -11.94 16.12
N MET A 77 -15.96 -11.30 15.67
CA MET A 77 -16.20 -9.87 15.85
C MET A 77 -16.97 -9.66 17.14
N LEU A 78 -16.33 -9.14 18.18
CA LEU A 78 -16.96 -8.92 19.48
C LEU A 78 -17.16 -7.44 19.76
N ASN A 79 -18.36 -7.03 20.11
CA ASN A 79 -18.60 -5.69 20.63
C ASN A 79 -17.86 -5.52 21.97
N TYR A 80 -17.00 -4.50 22.09
CA TYR A 80 -16.21 -4.33 23.32
C TYR A 80 -17.05 -3.80 24.50
N GLU A 81 -18.21 -3.19 24.24
CA GLU A 81 -19.13 -2.62 25.23
C GLU A 81 -20.10 -3.68 25.78
N THR A 82 -20.57 -4.62 24.95
CA THR A 82 -21.56 -5.63 25.35
C THR A 82 -20.96 -7.02 25.51
N GLY A 83 -19.87 -7.32 24.80
CA GLY A 83 -19.28 -8.64 24.69
C GLY A 83 -20.02 -9.61 23.77
N GLU A 84 -21.09 -9.14 23.12
CA GLU A 84 -21.85 -9.91 22.15
C GLU A 84 -21.11 -9.96 20.80
N GLN A 85 -21.38 -11.03 20.05
CA GLN A 85 -20.85 -11.17 18.70
C GLN A 85 -21.63 -10.24 17.75
N ASP A 86 -20.92 -9.50 16.91
CA ASP A 86 -21.51 -8.69 15.85
C ASP A 86 -21.66 -9.54 14.58
N ASP A 87 -22.83 -10.14 14.39
CA ASP A 87 -23.13 -10.99 13.24
C ASP A 87 -23.08 -10.25 11.89
N SER A 88 -23.23 -8.92 11.89
CA SER A 88 -23.15 -8.13 10.67
C SER A 88 -21.71 -8.03 10.17
N LEU A 89 -20.78 -7.75 11.08
CA LEU A 89 -19.35 -7.69 10.79
C LEU A 89 -18.75 -9.10 10.65
N GLN A 90 -19.29 -10.09 11.37
CA GLN A 90 -18.85 -11.48 11.28
C GLN A 90 -18.97 -12.03 9.84
N LYS A 91 -19.99 -11.59 9.09
CA LYS A 91 -20.23 -11.97 7.69
C LYS A 91 -19.29 -11.29 6.69
N LEU A 92 -18.58 -10.23 7.09
CA LEU A 92 -17.59 -9.59 6.23
C LEU A 92 -16.40 -10.53 6.08
N GLN A 93 -16.13 -10.99 4.86
CA GLN A 93 -14.84 -11.57 4.51
C GLN A 93 -13.80 -10.47 4.66
N LEU A 94 -12.77 -10.63 5.50
CA LEU A 94 -11.91 -9.50 5.87
C LEU A 94 -10.90 -9.08 4.79
N ILE A 95 -11.03 -9.68 3.61
CA ILE A 95 -10.50 -9.13 2.35
C ILE A 95 -11.21 -7.79 1.99
N ASN A 96 -12.46 -7.60 2.45
CA ASN A 96 -13.30 -6.43 2.13
C ASN A 96 -13.10 -5.21 3.05
N ILE A 97 -12.20 -5.25 4.03
CA ILE A 97 -11.95 -4.11 4.92
C ILE A 97 -10.79 -3.28 4.36
N MET A 98 -10.87 -3.03 3.06
CA MET A 98 -9.96 -2.17 2.29
C MET A 98 -10.80 -1.17 1.47
N SER A 99 -11.93 -0.72 2.02
CA SER A 99 -12.75 0.35 1.45
C SER A 99 -12.21 1.73 1.87
N GLU A 100 -12.33 2.74 1.01
CA GLU A 100 -11.93 4.13 1.31
C GLU A 100 -12.56 4.67 2.61
N GLU A 101 -13.79 4.26 2.94
CA GLU A 101 -14.48 4.60 4.20
C GLU A 101 -13.88 3.90 5.44
N TYR A 102 -13.15 2.81 5.24
CA TYR A 102 -12.62 1.92 6.28
C TYR A 102 -11.08 1.86 6.30
N SER A 103 -10.43 2.72 5.50
CA SER A 103 -8.97 2.85 5.36
C SER A 103 -8.22 3.15 6.67
N ASN A 104 -8.94 3.49 7.74
CA ASN A 104 -8.41 3.71 9.09
C ASN A 104 -8.41 2.43 9.96
N TYR A 105 -8.93 1.30 9.46
CA TYR A 105 -9.11 0.05 10.21
C TYR A 105 -8.34 -1.09 9.54
N THR A 106 -7.18 -1.44 10.08
CA THR A 106 -6.34 -2.55 9.60
C THR A 106 -6.81 -3.90 10.11
N CYS A 107 -8.05 -4.29 9.85
CA CYS A 107 -8.50 -5.62 10.24
C CYS A 107 -8.10 -6.65 9.18
N PHE A 108 -6.95 -7.29 9.39
CA PHE A 108 -6.44 -8.35 8.55
C PHE A 108 -6.95 -9.71 9.01
N VAL A 109 -7.99 -10.22 8.36
CA VAL A 109 -8.30 -11.66 8.49
C VAL A 109 -8.67 -12.29 7.18
N HIS A 110 -7.63 -12.44 6.39
CA HIS A 110 -7.36 -13.67 5.65
C HIS A 110 -5.88 -13.70 5.30
N LEU A 111 -5.05 -13.85 6.33
CA LEU A 111 -3.60 -13.92 6.16
C LEU A 111 -2.96 -15.20 6.69
N ILE A 112 -3.79 -16.08 7.26
CA ILE A 112 -3.40 -17.43 7.66
C ILE A 112 -4.56 -18.36 7.29
N GLY A 113 -4.46 -19.12 6.19
CA GLY A 113 -5.38 -20.25 5.91
C GLY A 113 -6.05 -20.31 4.54
N THR A 114 -5.39 -20.96 3.59
CA THR A 114 -5.87 -21.83 2.48
C THR A 114 -7.36 -21.84 2.10
N ASN A 115 -7.72 -21.18 0.98
CA ASN A 115 -8.14 -21.80 -0.30
C ASN A 115 -8.87 -20.78 -1.18
N PRO A 116 -8.50 -20.61 -2.46
CA PRO A 116 -9.23 -19.76 -3.38
C PRO A 116 -10.62 -20.34 -3.66
N THR A 117 -11.68 -19.57 -3.38
CA THR A 117 -12.96 -19.79 -4.07
C THR A 117 -12.78 -19.44 -5.55
N ARG A 118 -13.47 -20.17 -6.43
CA ARG A 118 -13.23 -20.27 -7.89
C ARG A 118 -13.38 -18.97 -8.71
N ASP A 119 -13.63 -17.82 -8.10
CA ASP A 119 -13.71 -16.54 -8.80
C ASP A 119 -12.39 -15.76 -8.70
N ASN A 120 -11.63 -15.79 -9.79
CA ASN A 120 -10.32 -15.14 -9.96
C ASN A 120 -10.32 -13.61 -9.73
N GLN A 121 -11.47 -12.97 -9.56
CA GLN A 121 -11.56 -11.52 -9.31
C GLN A 121 -11.59 -11.15 -7.82
N ASN A 122 -11.79 -12.11 -6.91
CA ASN A 122 -11.87 -11.91 -5.45
C ASN A 122 -10.88 -12.79 -4.67
N SER A 123 -9.87 -13.37 -5.34
CA SER A 123 -8.88 -14.19 -4.66
C SER A 123 -7.99 -13.35 -3.72
N PRO A 124 -7.80 -13.76 -2.45
CA PRO A 124 -6.89 -13.09 -1.53
C PRO A 124 -5.45 -13.07 -2.05
N VAL A 125 -4.68 -12.05 -1.63
CA VAL A 125 -3.23 -11.97 -1.88
C VAL A 125 -2.56 -13.27 -1.43
N GLN A 126 -1.84 -13.92 -2.34
CA GLN A 126 -1.07 -15.14 -2.06
C GLN A 126 0.39 -14.77 -1.86
N TRP A 127 0.93 -15.03 -0.66
CA TRP A 127 2.36 -14.77 -0.37
C TRP A 127 3.23 -15.86 -0.96
N SER A 128 4.39 -15.48 -1.50
CA SER A 128 5.27 -16.45 -2.17
C SER A 128 5.93 -17.44 -1.20
N ASP A 129 6.13 -17.06 0.06
CA ASP A 129 6.71 -17.92 1.11
C ASP A 129 5.64 -18.52 2.05
N GLY A 130 4.37 -18.53 1.63
CA GLY A 130 3.27 -19.14 2.38
C GLY A 130 2.55 -18.18 3.33
N THR A 131 2.78 -18.30 4.64
CA THR A 131 2.06 -17.49 5.65
C THR A 131 2.91 -16.31 6.10
N ALA A 132 2.39 -15.09 5.94
CA ALA A 132 3.03 -13.90 6.47
C ALA A 132 2.99 -13.91 8.01
N LEU A 133 4.12 -13.60 8.65
CA LEU A 133 4.26 -13.45 10.09
C LEU A 133 3.58 -12.17 10.59
N ALA A 134 3.63 -11.12 9.79
CA ALA A 134 3.00 -9.84 10.08
C ALA A 134 2.56 -9.19 8.77
N VAL A 135 1.41 -8.53 8.80
CA VAL A 135 0.91 -7.75 7.65
C VAL A 135 0.46 -6.38 8.12
N GLY A 136 0.82 -5.37 7.35
CA GLY A 136 0.38 -4.00 7.58
C GLY A 136 0.05 -3.30 6.28
N VAL A 137 -0.63 -2.16 6.40
CA VAL A 137 -1.08 -1.37 5.26
C VAL A 137 -0.43 -0.01 5.34
N CYS A 138 0.23 0.37 4.25
CA CYS A 138 0.58 1.75 4.00
C CYS A 138 -0.09 2.13 2.69
N PHE A 139 -1.34 2.58 2.79
CA PHE A 139 -2.20 2.80 1.62
C PHE A 139 -1.48 3.58 0.49
N PRO A 140 -1.55 3.12 -0.78
CA PRO A 140 -2.37 2.01 -1.28
C PRO A 140 -1.67 0.63 -1.28
N TYR A 141 -0.67 0.41 -0.42
CA TYR A 141 0.07 -0.86 -0.36
C TYR A 141 -0.31 -1.71 0.84
N VAL A 142 -0.30 -3.02 0.63
CA VAL A 142 -0.28 -4.03 1.68
C VAL A 142 1.12 -4.63 1.69
N VAL A 143 1.71 -4.74 2.87
CA VAL A 143 3.05 -5.30 3.08
C VAL A 143 2.92 -6.53 3.95
N GLY A 144 3.34 -7.68 3.42
CA GLY A 144 3.47 -8.91 4.19
C GLY A 144 4.93 -9.20 4.47
N VAL A 145 5.21 -9.54 5.72
CA VAL A 145 6.53 -9.90 6.21
C VAL A 145 6.54 -11.38 6.51
N SER A 146 7.45 -12.13 5.91
CA SER A 146 7.73 -13.54 6.22
C SER A 146 9.14 -13.69 6.83
N SER A 147 9.54 -14.91 7.15
CA SER A 147 10.91 -15.17 7.64
C SER A 147 11.97 -14.99 6.54
N LYS A 148 11.61 -15.06 5.26
CA LYS A 148 12.57 -14.94 4.15
C LYS A 148 12.43 -13.70 3.31
N VAL A 149 11.22 -13.18 3.15
CA VAL A 149 10.94 -12.06 2.24
C VAL A 149 9.93 -11.08 2.81
N VAL A 150 10.09 -9.82 2.45
CA VAL A 150 9.04 -8.79 2.56
C VAL A 150 8.46 -8.59 1.17
N GLU A 151 7.13 -8.71 1.08
CA GLU A 151 6.40 -8.58 -0.18
C GLU A 151 5.42 -7.41 -0.09
N ILE A 152 5.43 -6.57 -1.11
CA ILE A 152 4.58 -5.39 -1.19
C ILE A 152 3.61 -5.59 -2.35
N TYR A 153 2.31 -5.46 -2.07
CA TYR A 153 1.23 -5.58 -3.03
C TYR A 153 0.47 -4.26 -3.15
N ASN A 154 0.06 -3.92 -4.38
CA ASN A 154 -0.90 -2.84 -4.61
C ASN A 154 -2.32 -3.34 -4.32
N VAL A 155 -3.09 -2.64 -3.49
CA VAL A 155 -4.44 -3.05 -3.09
C VAL A 155 -5.45 -3.07 -4.23
N TYR A 156 -5.28 -2.20 -5.21
CA TYR A 156 -6.21 -2.07 -6.33
C TYR A 156 -5.96 -3.13 -7.39
N GLU A 157 -4.69 -3.35 -7.72
CA GLU A 157 -4.31 -4.23 -8.83
C GLU A 157 -3.97 -5.64 -8.35
N ARG A 158 -3.80 -5.83 -7.04
CA ARG A 158 -3.47 -7.10 -6.36
C ARG A 158 -2.25 -7.81 -6.92
N HIS A 159 -1.36 -7.06 -7.57
CA HIS A 159 -0.08 -7.55 -8.03
C HIS A 159 1.01 -7.15 -7.04
N MET A 160 2.08 -7.94 -7.00
CA MET A 160 3.29 -7.60 -6.27
C MET A 160 3.97 -6.41 -6.97
N VAL A 161 4.17 -5.32 -6.23
CA VAL A 161 4.90 -4.13 -6.72
C VAL A 161 6.38 -4.24 -6.45
N ASP A 162 6.75 -4.88 -5.33
CA ASP A 162 8.14 -5.02 -4.91
C ASP A 162 8.31 -6.21 -3.97
N LYS A 163 9.55 -6.70 -3.91
CA LYS A 163 9.96 -7.82 -3.07
C LYS A 163 11.44 -7.69 -2.73
N PHE A 164 11.76 -7.85 -1.46
CA PHE A 164 13.13 -7.89 -0.98
C PHE A 164 13.30 -8.94 0.10
N ASP A 165 14.55 -9.36 0.31
CA ASP A 165 14.89 -10.34 1.33
C ASP A 165 14.56 -9.79 2.72
N SER A 166 13.98 -10.66 3.54
CA SER A 166 13.64 -10.34 4.92
C SER A 166 14.93 -10.09 5.68
N MET A 167 14.94 -8.95 6.37
CA MET A 167 16.02 -8.58 7.28
C MET A 167 15.79 -9.19 8.69
N PHE A 168 14.75 -10.02 8.84
CA PHE A 168 14.37 -10.68 10.09
C PHE A 168 14.87 -12.12 10.07
N GLU A 169 16.04 -12.35 10.65
CA GLU A 169 16.67 -13.67 10.72
C GLU A 169 16.00 -14.54 11.79
N GLY A 170 15.25 -15.56 11.38
CA GLY A 170 14.89 -16.67 12.27
C GLY A 170 13.51 -17.26 12.05
N ASN A 171 13.43 -18.58 12.11
CA ASN A 171 12.17 -19.31 12.18
C ASN A 171 11.54 -19.08 13.57
N GLY A 172 10.75 -18.02 13.70
CA GLY A 172 9.95 -17.75 14.90
C GLY A 172 10.19 -16.40 15.60
N GLU A 173 10.88 -15.45 14.97
CA GLU A 173 10.95 -14.09 15.54
C GLU A 173 9.57 -13.41 15.46
N GLN A 174 9.14 -12.81 16.57
CA GLN A 174 7.92 -12.01 16.60
C GLN A 174 8.17 -10.72 15.82
N VAL A 175 7.57 -10.64 14.65
CA VAL A 175 7.54 -9.41 13.85
C VAL A 175 6.30 -8.64 14.23
N TYR A 176 6.47 -7.39 14.64
CA TYR A 176 5.37 -6.46 14.87
C TYR A 176 5.34 -5.43 13.77
N ILE A 177 4.14 -5.11 13.30
CA ILE A 177 3.92 -4.16 12.24
C ILE A 177 2.90 -3.12 12.69
N SER A 178 3.23 -1.85 12.49
CA SER A 178 2.33 -0.75 12.79
C SER A 178 2.41 0.28 11.68
N ASP A 179 1.26 0.67 11.16
CA ASP A 179 1.13 1.83 10.28
C ASP A 179 0.85 3.10 11.07
N SER A 180 1.53 4.18 10.72
CA SER A 180 1.27 5.51 11.24
C SER A 180 1.78 6.55 10.23
N MET A 181 0.96 7.57 9.96
CA MET A 181 1.33 8.70 9.09
C MET A 181 1.95 8.30 7.73
N ARG A 182 1.37 7.30 7.06
CA ARG A 182 1.90 6.73 5.79
C ARG A 182 3.31 6.15 5.89
N ARG A 183 3.67 5.66 7.07
CA ARG A 183 4.88 4.89 7.32
C ARG A 183 4.49 3.59 7.96
N LEU A 184 5.30 2.58 7.71
CA LEU A 184 5.11 1.26 8.25
C LEU A 184 6.33 0.90 9.09
N TYR A 185 6.12 0.78 10.38
CA TYR A 185 7.14 0.39 11.34
C TYR A 185 7.11 -1.12 11.46
N ILE A 186 8.25 -1.76 11.24
CA ILE A 186 8.41 -3.20 11.39
C ILE A 186 9.47 -3.45 12.45
N ALA A 187 9.06 -3.97 13.60
CA ALA A 187 9.96 -4.31 14.69
C ALA A 187 10.28 -5.81 14.64
N GLY A 188 11.58 -6.11 14.60
CA GLY A 188 12.12 -7.43 14.90
C GLY A 188 12.68 -7.47 16.32
N LYS A 189 13.55 -8.44 16.61
CA LYS A 189 14.11 -8.65 17.95
C LYS A 189 15.01 -7.51 18.45
N SER A 190 15.86 -6.97 17.60
CA SER A 190 16.87 -5.95 17.97
C SER A 190 16.78 -4.66 17.15
N THR A 191 15.96 -4.63 16.11
CA THR A 191 15.90 -3.54 15.15
C THR A 191 14.47 -3.17 14.81
N VAL A 192 14.23 -1.87 14.64
CA VAL A 192 12.98 -1.33 14.09
C VAL A 192 13.26 -0.71 12.75
N TRP A 193 12.57 -1.19 11.72
CA TRP A 193 12.63 -0.68 10.36
C TRP A 193 11.45 0.24 10.10
N VAL A 194 11.65 1.23 9.23
CA VAL A 194 10.59 2.11 8.77
C VAL A 194 10.53 2.02 7.26
N LEU A 195 9.45 1.44 6.74
CA LEU A 195 9.15 1.48 5.31
C LEU A 195 8.32 2.72 5.02
N THR A 196 8.77 3.49 4.05
CA THR A 196 8.05 4.67 3.55
C THR A 196 7.80 4.49 2.06
N PRO A 197 6.57 4.72 1.58
CA PRO A 197 6.29 4.67 0.16
C PRO A 197 7.09 5.77 -0.53
N GLN A 198 7.64 5.43 -1.69
CA GLN A 198 8.28 6.43 -2.55
C GLN A 198 7.27 7.53 -2.90
N PRO A 199 7.68 8.80 -3.08
CA PRO A 199 6.76 9.86 -3.49
C PRO A 199 5.95 9.48 -4.74
N ILE A 200 4.65 9.76 -4.74
CA ILE A 200 3.73 9.31 -5.79
C ILE A 200 4.19 9.71 -7.19
N ASP A 201 4.74 10.92 -7.33
CA ASP A 201 5.23 11.44 -8.61
C ASP A 201 6.38 10.57 -9.16
N LYS A 202 7.29 10.11 -8.28
CA LYS A 202 8.38 9.21 -8.67
C LYS A 202 7.89 7.81 -9.04
N GLN A 203 6.81 7.35 -8.40
CA GLN A 203 6.21 6.07 -8.76
C GLN A 203 5.54 6.12 -10.13
N ILE A 204 4.81 7.20 -10.42
CA ILE A 204 4.20 7.47 -11.72
C ILE A 204 5.28 7.55 -12.80
N GLU A 205 6.36 8.30 -12.57
CA GLU A 205 7.54 8.34 -13.45
C GLU A 205 8.06 6.94 -13.79
N GLY A 206 8.33 6.12 -12.76
CA GLY A 206 8.85 4.75 -12.95
C GLY A 206 7.86 3.82 -13.67
N MET A 207 6.55 3.98 -13.49
CA MET A 207 5.54 3.23 -14.23
C MET A 207 5.52 3.62 -15.72
N ILE A 208 5.61 4.91 -16.02
CA ILE A 208 5.65 5.43 -17.39
C ILE A 208 6.90 4.95 -18.12
N GLU A 209 8.08 4.98 -17.47
CA GLU A 209 9.34 4.45 -18.02
C GLU A 209 9.21 2.97 -18.41
N LYS A 210 8.55 2.17 -17.56
CA LYS A 210 8.23 0.75 -17.78
C LYS A 210 7.08 0.52 -18.78
N ASN A 211 6.57 1.58 -19.44
CA ASN A 211 5.45 1.54 -20.38
C ASN A 211 4.12 1.08 -19.77
N LYS A 212 3.94 1.26 -18.45
CA LYS A 212 2.72 0.98 -17.69
C LYS A 212 1.89 2.25 -17.49
N VAL A 213 1.52 2.89 -18.61
CA VAL A 213 0.90 4.23 -18.58
C VAL A 213 -0.50 4.20 -18.00
N LEU A 214 -1.28 3.15 -18.28
CA LEU A 214 -2.66 3.04 -17.78
C LEU A 214 -2.68 2.83 -16.26
N GLU A 215 -1.77 2.02 -15.74
CA GLU A 215 -1.56 1.80 -14.32
C GLU A 215 -1.13 3.11 -13.63
N ALA A 216 -0.21 3.87 -14.24
CA ALA A 216 0.23 5.17 -13.74
C ALA A 216 -0.94 6.17 -13.62
N ILE A 217 -1.79 6.24 -14.65
CA ILE A 217 -3.00 7.08 -14.66
C ILE A 217 -3.97 6.62 -13.57
N SER A 218 -4.27 5.32 -13.49
CA SER A 218 -5.19 4.78 -12.48
C SER A 218 -4.69 5.08 -11.06
N MET A 219 -3.39 4.91 -10.83
CA MET A 219 -2.75 5.20 -9.55
C MET A 219 -2.87 6.68 -9.20
N PHE A 220 -2.58 7.58 -10.15
CA PHE A 220 -2.75 9.01 -9.97
C PHE A 220 -4.20 9.37 -9.62
N GLU A 221 -5.17 8.85 -10.37
CA GLU A 221 -6.59 9.16 -10.16
C GLU A 221 -7.11 8.76 -8.78
N LYS A 222 -6.67 7.60 -8.28
CA LYS A 222 -7.08 7.04 -6.99
C LYS A 222 -6.38 7.67 -5.80
N THR A 223 -5.15 8.18 -5.98
CA THR A 223 -4.33 8.71 -4.88
C THR A 223 -4.31 10.23 -4.81
N PHE A 224 -4.74 10.93 -5.87
CA PHE A 224 -4.70 12.38 -5.94
C PHE A 224 -5.62 13.02 -4.90
N GLN A 225 -5.05 13.97 -4.16
CA GLN A 225 -5.77 14.81 -3.19
C GLN A 225 -5.48 16.27 -3.57
N GLY A 226 -6.53 17.01 -3.89
CA GLY A 226 -6.41 18.41 -4.31
C GLY A 226 -7.63 18.89 -5.09
N THR A 227 -7.52 20.09 -5.63
CA THR A 227 -8.58 20.71 -6.44
C THR A 227 -8.65 20.10 -7.83
N ARG A 228 -9.81 20.24 -8.50
CA ARG A 228 -9.99 19.83 -9.90
C ARG A 228 -8.94 20.46 -10.82
N LYS A 229 -8.62 21.75 -10.63
CA LYS A 229 -7.64 22.47 -11.45
C LYS A 229 -6.24 21.87 -11.31
N GLU A 230 -5.82 21.56 -10.08
CA GLU A 230 -4.54 20.90 -9.82
C GLU A 230 -4.50 19.47 -10.39
N LYS A 231 -5.63 18.75 -10.35
CA LYS A 231 -5.76 17.42 -10.97
C LYS A 231 -5.53 17.50 -12.47
N GLU A 232 -6.20 18.43 -13.15
CA GLU A 232 -6.07 18.65 -14.60
C GLU A 232 -4.65 19.07 -14.98
N GLU A 233 -4.00 19.93 -14.17
CA GLU A 233 -2.61 20.34 -14.37
C GLU A 233 -1.63 19.17 -14.26
N ARG A 234 -1.79 18.32 -13.24
CA ARG A 234 -0.96 17.12 -13.05
C ARG A 234 -1.23 16.07 -14.13
N MET A 235 -2.49 15.87 -14.52
CA MET A 235 -2.82 14.94 -15.59
C MET A 235 -2.15 15.34 -16.90
N ARG A 236 -2.14 16.63 -17.25
CA ARG A 236 -1.41 17.11 -18.44
C ARG A 236 0.09 16.75 -18.40
N ARG A 237 0.73 16.85 -17.24
CA ARG A 237 2.14 16.45 -17.09
C ARG A 237 2.34 14.94 -17.24
N ILE A 238 1.42 14.13 -16.71
CA ILE A 238 1.44 12.67 -16.87
C ILE A 238 1.29 12.29 -18.34
N ASP A 239 0.34 12.91 -19.04
CA ASP A 239 0.14 12.73 -20.48
C ASP A 239 1.40 13.17 -21.25
N GLU A 240 2.01 14.30 -20.91
CA GLU A 240 3.24 14.76 -21.56
C GLU A 240 4.39 13.75 -21.40
N MET A 241 4.60 13.24 -20.19
CA MET A 241 5.61 12.22 -19.91
C MET A 241 5.33 10.91 -20.65
N ALA A 242 4.07 10.47 -20.70
CA ALA A 242 3.66 9.28 -21.45
C ALA A 242 3.89 9.47 -22.96
N GLY A 243 3.62 10.66 -23.49
CA GLY A 243 3.93 11.06 -24.86
C GLY A 243 5.43 10.91 -25.15
N TYR A 244 6.28 11.51 -24.32
CA TYR A 244 7.73 11.39 -24.47
C TYR A 244 8.25 9.96 -24.33
N ALA A 245 7.75 9.19 -23.36
CA ALA A 245 8.16 7.79 -23.18
C ALA A 245 7.85 6.91 -24.39
N ASN A 246 6.72 7.14 -25.07
CA ASN A 246 6.39 6.47 -26.33
C ASN A 246 7.19 7.03 -27.51
N PHE A 247 7.37 8.34 -27.58
CA PHE A 247 8.11 9.03 -28.62
C PHE A 247 9.57 8.53 -28.69
N PHE A 248 10.24 8.42 -27.54
CA PHE A 248 11.61 7.91 -27.44
C PHE A 248 11.73 6.40 -27.74
N LYS A 249 10.63 5.66 -27.69
CA LYS A 249 10.53 4.26 -28.13
C LYS A 249 10.07 4.14 -29.59
N LEU A 250 10.04 5.25 -30.35
CA LEU A 250 9.60 5.34 -31.75
C LEU A 250 8.11 4.96 -31.99
N ARG A 251 7.29 5.00 -30.94
CA ARG A 251 5.84 4.74 -31.00
C ARG A 251 5.08 6.04 -31.24
N PHE A 252 5.28 6.62 -32.43
CA PHE A 252 4.82 7.98 -32.73
C PHE A 252 3.30 8.13 -32.71
N LYS A 253 2.56 7.10 -33.13
CA LYS A 253 1.10 7.13 -33.17
C LYS A 253 0.52 7.22 -31.75
N GLU A 254 1.01 6.37 -30.86
CA GLU A 254 0.63 6.34 -29.45
C GLU A 254 1.09 7.62 -28.73
N ALA A 255 2.29 8.10 -29.03
CA ALA A 255 2.82 9.33 -28.48
C ALA A 255 1.96 10.56 -28.85
N ALA A 256 1.45 10.62 -30.09
CA ALA A 256 0.64 11.73 -30.58
C ALA A 256 -0.65 11.92 -29.76
N ASP A 257 -1.33 10.83 -29.40
CA ASP A 257 -2.54 10.90 -28.58
C ASP A 257 -2.27 11.52 -27.20
N PHE A 258 -1.15 11.13 -26.58
CA PHE A 258 -0.74 11.67 -25.28
C PHE A 258 -0.30 13.14 -25.38
N PHE A 259 0.46 13.51 -26.41
CA PHE A 259 0.83 14.91 -26.66
C PHE A 259 -0.39 15.81 -26.92
N TYR A 260 -1.40 15.28 -27.62
CA TYR A 260 -2.65 16.01 -27.82
C TYR A 260 -3.37 16.26 -26.49
N LYS A 261 -3.48 15.24 -25.62
CA LYS A 261 -4.11 15.36 -24.30
C LYS A 261 -3.36 16.30 -23.35
N SER A 262 -2.03 16.27 -23.38
CA SER A 262 -1.19 17.13 -22.53
C SER A 262 -1.24 18.61 -22.92
N ARG A 263 -1.69 18.91 -24.15
CA ARG A 263 -1.64 20.26 -24.75
C ARG A 263 -0.21 20.80 -24.82
N ILE A 264 0.75 19.92 -25.06
CA ILE A 264 2.15 20.32 -25.27
C ILE A 264 2.24 21.25 -26.49
N ASP A 265 3.16 22.21 -26.43
CA ASP A 265 3.51 23.03 -27.57
C ASP A 265 4.17 22.14 -28.64
N THR A 266 3.58 22.02 -29.83
CA THR A 266 4.09 21.19 -30.92
C THR A 266 5.55 21.53 -31.29
N ARG A 267 6.00 22.76 -31.00
CA ARG A 267 7.38 23.19 -31.22
C ARG A 267 8.38 22.43 -30.34
N GLU A 268 7.98 21.95 -29.17
CA GLU A 268 8.81 21.04 -28.34
C GLU A 268 9.12 19.75 -29.12
N ILE A 269 8.12 19.15 -29.77
CA ILE A 269 8.29 17.90 -30.52
C ILE A 269 9.09 18.14 -31.80
N ILE A 270 8.76 19.20 -32.56
CA ILE A 270 9.50 19.58 -33.78
C ILE A 270 10.97 19.85 -33.45
N SER A 271 11.28 20.32 -32.24
CA SER A 271 12.66 20.62 -31.85
C SER A 271 13.62 19.43 -31.89
N PHE A 272 13.09 18.20 -31.84
CA PHE A 272 13.87 16.97 -31.98
C PHE A 272 14.30 16.68 -33.42
N PHE A 273 13.72 17.36 -34.42
CA PHE A 273 13.99 17.16 -35.85
C PHE A 273 14.59 18.42 -36.45
N GLU A 274 15.92 18.49 -36.54
CA GLU A 274 16.64 19.65 -37.10
C GLU A 274 16.18 20.00 -38.51
N ASP A 275 15.90 19.00 -39.35
CA ASP A 275 15.49 19.19 -40.75
C ASP A 275 14.12 19.88 -40.88
N LEU A 276 13.28 19.82 -39.84
CA LEU A 276 11.96 20.47 -39.80
C LEU A 276 12.04 21.92 -39.27
N LYS A 277 13.20 22.36 -38.79
CA LYS A 277 13.39 23.73 -38.29
C LYS A 277 13.60 24.68 -39.46
N GLY A 278 12.70 25.64 -39.61
CA GLY A 278 12.88 26.73 -40.58
C GLY A 278 14.08 27.64 -40.23
N LYS A 279 14.60 28.38 -41.21
CA LYS A 279 15.74 29.30 -41.08
C LYS A 279 15.61 30.33 -39.93
N ASN A 280 14.40 30.61 -39.48
CA ASN A 280 14.08 31.59 -38.44
C ASN A 280 13.58 30.94 -37.12
N TRP A 281 13.96 29.71 -36.82
CA TRP A 281 13.57 29.03 -35.58
C TRP A 281 14.12 29.76 -34.34
N LYS A 282 13.23 30.29 -33.50
CA LYS A 282 13.57 31.04 -32.27
C LYS A 282 13.07 30.36 -30.98
N TYR A 283 12.46 29.19 -31.10
CA TYR A 283 11.88 28.50 -29.95
C TYR A 283 12.97 27.73 -29.19
N THR A 284 13.04 27.96 -27.88
CA THR A 284 13.93 27.23 -26.97
C THR A 284 13.15 26.13 -26.28
N PRO A 285 13.43 24.84 -26.56
CA PRO A 285 12.74 23.72 -25.94
C PRO A 285 12.98 23.67 -24.43
N LYS A 286 11.96 23.32 -23.66
CA LYS A 286 12.09 23.12 -22.21
C LYS A 286 12.63 21.73 -21.88
N HIS A 287 12.29 20.73 -22.69
CA HIS A 287 12.51 19.32 -22.39
C HIS A 287 13.58 18.67 -23.27
N ALA A 288 13.94 19.26 -24.41
CA ALA A 288 14.99 18.71 -25.27
C ALA A 288 16.38 19.01 -24.69
N LYS A 289 17.02 18.01 -24.07
CA LYS A 289 18.47 18.02 -23.91
C LYS A 289 19.09 17.28 -25.09
N VAL A 290 20.12 17.88 -25.69
CA VAL A 290 20.82 17.37 -26.89
C VAL A 290 21.32 15.92 -26.76
N ASN A 291 21.50 15.42 -25.53
CA ASN A 291 21.94 14.05 -25.28
C ASN A 291 20.84 13.01 -25.50
N ASP A 292 19.57 13.36 -25.28
CA ASP A 292 18.43 12.43 -25.40
C ASP A 292 18.19 12.05 -26.88
N ILE A 293 18.44 12.99 -27.81
CA ILE A 293 18.36 12.76 -29.26
C ILE A 293 19.45 11.82 -29.77
N LYS A 294 20.68 11.96 -29.23
CA LYS A 294 21.83 11.16 -29.66
C LYS A 294 21.69 9.68 -29.28
N GLU A 295 20.93 9.33 -28.25
CA GLU A 295 20.62 7.93 -27.94
C GLU A 295 19.55 7.35 -28.88
N ILE A 296 18.47 8.09 -29.17
CA ILE A 296 17.41 7.66 -30.11
C ILE A 296 17.99 7.40 -31.52
N CYS A 297 18.89 8.27 -31.97
CA CYS A 297 19.52 8.13 -33.29
C CYS A 297 20.60 7.03 -33.35
N LYS A 298 21.15 6.57 -32.22
CA LYS A 298 22.13 5.47 -32.19
C LYS A 298 21.46 4.10 -32.32
N THR A 299 20.23 3.95 -31.82
CA THR A 299 19.50 2.66 -31.85
C THR A 299 18.72 2.42 -33.14
N SER A 300 18.71 3.37 -34.08
CA SER A 300 17.77 3.36 -35.20
C SER A 300 18.50 3.67 -36.51
N HIS A 301 18.36 2.79 -37.50
CA HIS A 301 18.67 3.03 -38.92
C HIS A 301 17.74 4.14 -39.50
N CYS A 302 17.72 5.34 -38.90
CA CYS A 302 16.96 6.49 -39.36
C CYS A 302 17.67 7.21 -40.51
N ARG A 303 17.92 6.52 -41.61
CA ARG A 303 18.39 7.14 -42.87
C ARG A 303 17.45 6.96 -44.06
N SER A 304 16.27 6.34 -43.93
CA SER A 304 15.46 6.00 -45.10
C SER A 304 13.97 6.32 -45.03
N PHE A 305 13.51 7.22 -44.14
CA PHE A 305 12.07 7.55 -44.08
C PHE A 305 11.66 8.86 -44.76
N PHE A 306 12.61 9.57 -45.38
CA PHE A 306 12.31 10.65 -46.33
C PHE A 306 13.21 10.50 -47.56
N ASN A 307 12.76 9.67 -48.50
CA ASN A 307 13.01 9.78 -49.93
C ASN A 307 11.74 9.33 -50.65
#